data_AF-A0A959RSD0-F1
#
_entry.id   AF-A0A959RSD0-F1
#
_cell.length_a   1.000
_cell.length_b   1.000
_cell.length_c   1.000
_cell.angle_alpha   90.00
_cell.angle_beta   90.00
_cell.angle_gamma   90.00
#
_symmetry.space_group_name_H-M   'P 1'
#
loop_
_entity.id
_entity.type
_entity.pdbx_description
1 polymer ?
#
loop_
_entity_poly.entity_id
_entity_poly.type
_entity_poly.pdbx_seq_one_letter_code
_entity_poly.pdbx_strand_id
1 'polypeptide(L)'
;KADIKEYEKIPFNDKLLFDLLLRNLTIEKNGEKYLIDVGINQEEIFSKNKLDSYFESKIEDWGDLSIFYGHEELDLTGYKIKESKIFEEDTSSSRKLSHKDLIKKGFGFIRVNDLPIDLEYSDSALNLIKVGTNINLEPGYQKFANFTVWNNNQLVYNIINGFIYNVDADINKYNNGLIFR
;
A
#
# COMPACT_ATOMS: atom_id res chain seq x y z
N LYS A 1 21.73 14.58 39.04
CA LYS A 1 20.54 13.74 38.72
C LYS A 1 19.61 14.64 37.94
N ALA A 2 19.37 14.34 36.65
CA ALA A 2 18.45 15.13 35.84
C ALA A 2 17.02 14.93 36.37
N ASP A 3 16.26 16.03 36.41
CA ASP A 3 14.91 16.11 36.97
C ASP A 3 13.92 15.50 35.97
N ILE A 4 13.23 14.42 36.37
CA ILE A 4 12.30 13.66 35.53
C ILE A 4 11.21 14.57 34.92
N LYS A 5 10.88 15.67 35.61
CA LYS A 5 9.87 16.66 35.17
C LYS A 5 10.27 17.48 33.94
N GLU A 6 11.55 17.56 33.57
CA GLU A 6 11.96 18.18 32.30
C GLU A 6 11.84 17.21 31.13
N TYR A 7 11.98 15.90 31.37
CA TYR A 7 11.84 14.88 30.34
C TYR A 7 10.39 14.77 29.83
N GLU A 8 9.41 14.98 30.71
CA GLU A 8 7.97 15.00 30.38
C GLU A 8 7.50 16.28 29.65
N LYS A 9 8.37 17.29 29.51
CA LYS A 9 8.08 18.52 28.73
C LYS A 9 8.52 18.41 27.27
N ILE A 10 9.23 17.35 26.90
CA ILE A 10 9.49 17.04 25.50
C ILE A 10 8.12 16.71 24.91
N PRO A 11 7.55 17.54 24.01
CA PRO A 11 6.29 17.20 23.38
C PRO A 11 6.43 15.82 22.75
N PHE A 12 5.42 14.97 22.94
CA PHE A 12 5.33 13.71 22.23
C PHE A 12 5.56 14.04 20.75
N ASN A 13 6.49 13.35 20.10
CA ASN A 13 6.76 13.55 18.68
C ASN A 13 5.56 13.01 17.91
N ASP A 14 4.43 13.72 17.96
CA ASP A 14 3.31 13.53 17.06
C ASP A 14 3.90 13.85 15.69
N LYS A 15 4.35 12.81 14.98
CA LYS A 15 4.77 12.93 13.59
C LYS A 15 3.53 13.37 12.82
N LEU A 16 3.33 14.69 12.70
CA LEU A 16 2.29 15.32 11.87
C LEU A 16 2.57 15.15 10.37
N LEU A 17 3.49 14.25 10.01
CA LEU A 17 4.06 14.12 8.68
C LEU A 17 4.03 12.66 8.26
N PHE A 18 3.25 12.38 7.22
CA PHE A 18 3.22 11.10 6.53
C PHE A 18 4.19 11.08 5.36
N ASP A 19 4.62 9.91 4.92
CA ASP A 19 5.36 9.78 3.66
C ASP A 19 4.45 10.05 2.46
N LEU A 20 3.22 9.55 2.52
CA LEU A 20 2.18 9.79 1.52
C LEU A 20 0.87 10.14 2.22
N LEU A 21 0.26 11.26 1.82
CA LEU A 21 -1.06 11.67 2.28
C LEU A 21 -2.03 11.81 1.10
N LEU A 22 -3.06 10.96 1.10
CA LEU A 22 -4.12 10.98 0.09
C LEU A 22 -5.35 11.67 0.67
N ARG A 23 -5.77 12.78 0.09
CA ARG A 23 -6.87 13.60 0.62
C ARG A 23 -8.19 13.36 -0.11
N ASN A 24 -9.29 13.54 0.61
CA ASN A 24 -10.66 13.62 0.07
C ASN A 24 -11.12 12.40 -0.75
N LEU A 25 -10.63 11.21 -0.40
CA LEU A 25 -11.06 9.98 -1.02
C LEU A 25 -12.47 9.61 -0.56
N THR A 26 -13.25 8.99 -1.45
CA THR A 26 -14.55 8.42 -1.11
C THR A 26 -14.43 6.92 -0.85
N ILE A 27 -14.94 6.47 0.30
CA ILE A 27 -15.17 5.05 0.59
C ILE A 27 -16.65 4.77 0.64
N GLU A 28 -17.05 3.56 0.25
CA GLU A 28 -18.43 3.09 0.33
C GLU A 28 -18.51 1.92 1.30
N LYS A 29 -19.24 2.09 2.39
CA LYS A 29 -19.42 1.07 3.43
C LYS A 29 -20.89 0.97 3.78
N ASN A 30 -21.45 -0.23 3.70
CA ASN A 30 -22.88 -0.49 3.94
C ASN A 30 -23.84 0.39 3.11
N GLY A 31 -23.44 0.78 1.89
CA GLY A 31 -24.23 1.65 1.00
C GLY A 31 -24.15 3.14 1.33
N GLU A 32 -23.43 3.52 2.38
CA GLU A 32 -23.13 4.92 2.70
C GLU A 32 -21.76 5.32 2.17
N LYS A 33 -21.63 6.59 1.78
CA LYS A 33 -20.39 7.16 1.27
C LYS A 33 -19.77 8.06 2.32
N TYR A 34 -18.48 7.89 2.57
CA TYR A 34 -17.71 8.71 3.50
C TYR A 34 -16.54 9.33 2.77
N LEU A 35 -16.25 10.60 3.09
CA LEU A 35 -14.99 11.23 2.71
C LEU A 35 -13.93 10.89 3.74
N ILE A 36 -12.72 10.64 3.26
CA ILE A 36 -11.62 10.26 4.11
C ILE A 36 -10.27 10.67 3.55
N ASP A 37 -9.36 11.00 4.45
CA ASP A 37 -7.94 11.14 4.19
C ASP A 37 -7.20 9.87 4.66
N VAL A 38 -6.17 9.49 3.90
CA VAL A 38 -5.37 8.29 4.15
C VAL A 38 -3.91 8.69 4.30
N GLY A 39 -3.38 8.54 5.51
CA GLY A 39 -1.97 8.77 5.84
C GLY A 39 -1.20 7.46 5.78
N ILE A 40 -0.12 7.42 5.00
CA ILE A 40 0.70 6.22 4.77
C ILE A 40 2.15 6.54 5.13
N ASN A 41 2.77 5.65 5.91
CA ASN A 41 4.21 5.68 6.14
C ASN A 41 4.87 4.43 5.58
N GLN A 42 6.11 4.58 5.16
CA GLN A 42 6.98 3.55 4.60
C GLN A 42 8.10 3.30 5.60
N GLU A 43 8.09 2.13 6.23
CA GLU A 43 9.15 1.71 7.12
C GLU A 43 10.22 0.94 6.33
N GLU A 44 11.49 1.35 6.45
CA GLU A 44 12.60 0.58 5.88
C GLU A 44 12.98 -0.57 6.82
N ILE A 45 12.84 -1.79 6.35
CA ILE A 45 13.12 -3.02 7.08
C ILE A 45 14.40 -3.66 6.53
N PHE A 46 15.34 -3.97 7.41
CA PHE A 46 16.51 -4.78 7.06
C PHE A 46 16.10 -6.23 6.82
N SER A 47 16.44 -6.78 5.65
CA SER A 47 16.18 -8.19 5.39
C SER A 47 17.00 -9.06 6.33
N LYS A 48 16.40 -10.14 6.83
CA LYS A 48 17.11 -11.10 7.69
C LYS A 48 18.10 -11.96 6.91
N ASN A 49 17.82 -12.18 5.63
CA ASN A 49 18.48 -13.21 4.82
C ASN A 49 19.25 -12.63 3.61
N LYS A 50 19.11 -11.34 3.36
CA LYS A 50 19.87 -10.60 2.34
C LYS A 50 20.62 -9.43 3.00
N LEU A 51 21.68 -8.95 2.36
CA LEU A 51 22.42 -7.74 2.76
C LEU A 51 21.75 -6.46 2.21
N ASP A 52 20.42 -6.44 2.15
CA ASP A 52 19.62 -5.33 1.64
C ASP A 52 18.45 -5.01 2.58
N SER A 53 17.74 -3.94 2.24
CA SER A 53 16.53 -3.49 2.91
C SER A 53 15.37 -3.46 1.92
N TYR A 54 14.16 -3.48 2.46
CA TYR A 54 12.93 -3.32 1.71
C TYR A 54 11.97 -2.40 2.48
N PHE A 55 11.00 -1.81 1.79
CA PHE A 55 9.99 -0.99 2.45
C PHE A 55 8.76 -1.82 2.85
N GLU A 56 8.22 -1.54 4.02
CA GLU A 56 6.91 -2.00 4.45
C GLU A 56 6.03 -0.78 4.70
N SER A 57 4.98 -0.62 3.90
CA SER A 57 4.13 0.56 4.00
C SER A 57 2.77 0.22 4.60
N LYS A 58 2.37 1.01 5.60
CA LYS A 58 1.08 0.86 6.30
C LYS A 58 0.29 2.15 6.25
N ILE A 59 -1.02 2.00 6.30
CA ILE A 59 -1.96 3.09 6.54
C ILE A 59 -1.86 3.41 8.04
N GLU A 60 -1.07 4.42 8.38
CA GLU A 60 -0.85 4.83 9.76
C GLU A 60 -2.02 5.65 10.30
N ASP A 61 -2.79 6.32 9.45
CA ASP A 61 -4.03 6.98 9.87
C ASP A 61 -5.09 6.97 8.74
N TRP A 62 -6.35 7.00 9.14
CA TRP A 62 -7.53 6.78 8.28
C TRP A 62 -8.71 7.59 8.84
N GLY A 63 -8.90 8.81 8.35
CA GLY A 63 -9.88 9.72 8.93
C GLY A 63 -9.78 11.16 8.41
N ASP A 64 -10.01 12.12 9.29
CA ASP A 64 -9.76 13.54 9.02
C ASP A 64 -8.30 13.86 9.34
N LEU A 65 -7.52 14.19 8.30
CA LEU A 65 -6.09 14.50 8.43
C LEU A 65 -5.81 15.96 8.05
N SER A 66 -6.77 16.86 8.30
CA SER A 66 -6.69 18.29 7.94
C SER A 66 -5.51 19.03 8.54
N ILE A 67 -5.02 18.61 9.72
CA ILE A 67 -3.88 19.24 10.41
C ILE A 67 -2.54 18.54 10.13
N PHE A 68 -2.59 17.41 9.43
CA PHE A 68 -1.42 16.60 9.08
C PHE A 68 -0.94 16.97 7.67
N TYR A 69 0.31 16.63 7.41
CA TYR A 69 0.99 16.88 6.15
C TYR A 69 1.57 15.57 5.60
N GLY A 70 1.83 15.53 4.31
CA GLY A 70 2.54 14.45 3.64
C GLY A 70 3.81 14.96 2.95
N HIS A 71 4.84 14.13 2.86
CA HIS A 71 5.97 14.39 1.96
C HIS A 71 5.52 14.43 0.50
N GLU A 72 4.68 13.46 0.11
CA GLU A 72 3.88 13.49 -1.11
C GLU A 72 2.39 13.64 -0.73
N GLU A 73 1.68 14.57 -1.36
CA GLU A 73 0.24 14.78 -1.14
C GLU A 73 -0.52 14.71 -2.46
N LEU A 74 -1.67 14.04 -2.46
CA LEU A 74 -2.59 14.00 -3.59
C LEU A 74 -4.01 14.33 -3.13
N ASP A 75 -4.60 15.40 -3.69
CA ASP A 75 -6.04 15.63 -3.57
C ASP A 75 -6.80 14.75 -4.57
N LEU A 76 -7.61 13.85 -4.03
CA LEU A 76 -8.35 12.84 -4.77
C LEU A 76 -9.87 13.04 -4.58
N THR A 77 -10.29 14.30 -4.45
CA THR A 77 -11.71 14.70 -4.44
C THR A 77 -12.48 14.05 -5.60
N GLY A 78 -13.52 13.29 -5.26
CA GLY A 78 -14.37 12.58 -6.23
C GLY A 78 -13.84 11.20 -6.66
N TYR A 79 -12.64 10.82 -6.23
CA TYR A 79 -12.10 9.49 -6.46
C TYR A 79 -12.55 8.52 -5.36
N LYS A 80 -12.51 7.23 -5.68
CA LYS A 80 -12.93 6.15 -4.78
C LYS A 80 -11.82 5.18 -4.49
N ILE A 81 -11.75 4.70 -3.26
CA ILE A 81 -10.89 3.57 -2.88
C ILE A 81 -11.64 2.25 -3.14
N LYS A 82 -10.93 1.26 -3.67
CA LYS A 82 -11.38 -0.14 -3.76
C LYS A 82 -10.25 -1.09 -3.40
N GLU A 83 -10.59 -2.30 -3.00
CA GLU A 83 -9.63 -3.37 -2.76
C GLU A 83 -8.77 -3.63 -4.00
N SER A 84 -7.50 -3.97 -3.77
CA SER A 84 -6.62 -4.46 -4.83
C SER A 84 -7.00 -5.88 -5.23
N LYS A 85 -6.77 -6.23 -6.50
CA LYS A 85 -7.07 -7.59 -6.99
C LYS A 85 -5.90 -8.54 -6.78
N ILE A 86 -6.23 -9.82 -6.66
CA ILE A 86 -5.28 -10.94 -6.70
C ILE A 86 -5.33 -11.57 -8.08
N PHE A 87 -4.16 -11.70 -8.73
CA PHE A 87 -4.02 -12.48 -9.94
C PHE A 87 -3.68 -13.92 -9.56
N GLU A 88 -4.57 -14.84 -9.92
CA GLU A 88 -4.36 -16.27 -9.74
C GLU A 88 -3.51 -16.78 -10.91
N GLU A 89 -2.24 -17.12 -10.66
CA GLU A 89 -1.35 -17.59 -11.72
C GLU A 89 -1.78 -18.98 -12.19
N ASP A 90 -2.51 -19.01 -13.31
CA ASP A 90 -2.96 -20.26 -13.93
C ASP A 90 -1.81 -20.92 -14.68
N THR A 91 -1.24 -21.97 -14.07
CA THR A 91 -0.19 -22.82 -14.66
C THR A 91 -0.59 -23.47 -15.98
N SER A 92 -1.87 -23.51 -16.33
CA SER A 92 -2.38 -24.13 -17.57
C SER A 92 -2.49 -23.15 -18.76
N SER A 93 -2.37 -21.84 -18.52
CA SER A 93 -2.53 -20.83 -19.56
C SER A 93 -1.17 -20.38 -20.13
N SER A 94 -1.04 -20.36 -21.46
CA SER A 94 0.18 -19.91 -22.14
C SER A 94 0.32 -18.38 -22.22
N ARG A 95 -0.71 -17.62 -21.82
CA ARG A 95 -0.69 -16.15 -21.81
C ARG A 95 -0.12 -15.63 -20.50
N LYS A 96 1.20 -15.44 -20.47
CA LYS A 96 1.86 -14.66 -19.42
C LYS A 96 1.54 -13.18 -19.63
N LEU A 97 0.72 -12.61 -18.76
CA LEU A 97 0.57 -11.15 -18.67
C LEU A 97 1.83 -10.57 -18.04
N SER A 98 2.29 -9.43 -18.54
CA SER A 98 3.41 -8.73 -17.89
C SER A 98 2.97 -8.16 -16.54
N HIS A 99 3.89 -8.01 -15.59
CA HIS A 99 3.58 -7.33 -14.31
C HIS A 99 3.02 -5.91 -14.55
N LYS A 100 3.52 -5.21 -15.57
CA LYS A 100 2.99 -3.90 -15.98
C LYS A 100 1.51 -3.97 -16.33
N ASP A 101 1.10 -4.97 -17.12
CA ASP A 101 -0.31 -5.15 -17.50
C ASP A 101 -1.19 -5.50 -16.30
N LEU A 102 -0.67 -6.30 -15.36
CA LEU A 102 -1.38 -6.64 -14.13
C LEU A 102 -1.62 -5.39 -13.27
N ILE A 103 -0.58 -4.58 -13.06
CA ILE A 103 -0.68 -3.35 -12.27
C ILE A 103 -1.70 -2.39 -12.90
N LYS A 104 -1.65 -2.20 -14.24
CA LYS A 104 -2.61 -1.34 -14.98
C LYS A 104 -4.05 -1.87 -14.95
N LYS A 105 -4.27 -3.14 -14.61
CA LYS A 105 -5.59 -3.75 -14.43
C LYS A 105 -6.09 -3.75 -12.98
N GLY A 106 -5.28 -3.20 -12.07
CA GLY A 106 -5.59 -3.08 -10.64
C GLY A 106 -5.24 -4.31 -9.82
N PHE A 107 -4.36 -5.18 -10.32
CA PHE A 107 -3.79 -6.25 -9.52
C PHE A 107 -2.65 -5.68 -8.68
N GLY A 108 -2.73 -5.88 -7.36
CA GLY A 108 -1.64 -5.57 -6.43
C GLY A 108 -0.91 -6.83 -5.96
N PHE A 109 -1.47 -7.99 -6.25
CA PHE A 109 -1.02 -9.27 -5.73
C PHE A 109 -1.01 -10.34 -6.83
N ILE A 110 -0.07 -11.27 -6.73
CA ILE A 110 -0.04 -12.53 -7.49
C ILE A 110 -0.09 -13.68 -6.49
N ARG A 111 -0.99 -14.64 -6.70
CA ARG A 111 -0.98 -15.89 -5.95
C ARG A 111 -0.11 -16.91 -6.66
N VAL A 112 0.81 -17.51 -5.91
CA VAL A 112 1.80 -18.47 -6.40
C VAL A 112 1.81 -19.73 -5.54
N ASN A 113 2.10 -20.87 -6.15
CA ASN A 113 2.16 -22.16 -5.44
C ASN A 113 3.38 -22.23 -4.51
N ASP A 114 4.53 -21.84 -5.04
CA ASP A 114 5.82 -21.95 -4.37
C ASP A 114 6.41 -20.56 -4.13
N LEU A 115 6.88 -20.36 -2.90
CA LEU A 115 7.63 -19.18 -2.50
C LEU A 115 8.92 -19.65 -1.86
N PRO A 116 10.07 -19.03 -2.19
CA PRO A 116 11.31 -19.26 -1.44
C PRO A 116 11.04 -19.03 0.05
N ILE A 117 11.47 -19.94 0.91
CA ILE A 117 11.12 -19.91 2.35
C ILE A 117 11.64 -18.65 3.04
N ASP A 118 12.78 -18.13 2.56
CA ASP A 118 13.58 -17.12 3.26
C ASP A 118 13.46 -15.70 2.70
N LEU A 119 12.50 -15.44 1.80
CA LEU A 119 12.31 -14.10 1.22
C LEU A 119 11.20 -13.32 1.92
N GLU A 120 11.49 -12.11 2.39
CA GLU A 120 10.48 -11.22 3.00
C GLU A 120 9.76 -10.36 1.94
N TYR A 121 10.45 -10.09 0.84
CA TYR A 121 9.96 -9.29 -0.28
C TYR A 121 10.51 -9.84 -1.61
N SER A 122 10.00 -9.32 -2.71
CA SER A 122 10.40 -9.68 -4.08
C SER A 122 10.85 -8.46 -4.86
N ASP A 123 11.71 -8.68 -5.86
CA ASP A 123 12.15 -7.65 -6.82
C ASP A 123 11.05 -7.35 -7.87
N SER A 124 9.80 -7.69 -7.59
CA SER A 124 8.61 -7.31 -8.35
C SER A 124 7.90 -6.16 -7.65
N ALA A 125 7.23 -5.29 -8.39
CA ALA A 125 6.31 -4.31 -7.80
C ALA A 125 5.08 -4.97 -7.14
N LEU A 126 4.68 -6.16 -7.63
CA LEU A 126 3.50 -6.88 -7.14
C LEU A 126 3.83 -7.70 -5.90
N ASN A 127 2.94 -7.66 -4.91
CA ASN A 127 3.03 -8.54 -3.75
C ASN A 127 2.78 -9.99 -4.15
N LEU A 128 3.37 -10.93 -3.42
CA LEU A 128 3.18 -12.36 -3.64
C LEU A 128 2.41 -12.99 -2.48
N ILE A 129 1.47 -13.87 -2.79
CA ILE A 129 0.68 -14.59 -1.80
C ILE A 129 0.85 -16.09 -2.04
N LYS A 130 1.17 -16.86 -1.00
CA LYS A 130 1.18 -18.32 -1.10
C LYS A 130 -0.24 -18.87 -1.31
N VAL A 131 -0.37 -19.93 -2.09
CA VAL A 131 -1.62 -20.72 -2.11
C VAL A 131 -1.95 -21.22 -0.71
N GLY A 132 -3.21 -21.05 -0.30
CA GLY A 132 -3.69 -21.38 1.05
C GLY A 132 -3.63 -20.23 2.05
N THR A 133 -2.91 -19.14 1.75
CA THR A 133 -2.88 -17.94 2.60
C THR A 133 -4.14 -17.11 2.40
N ASN A 134 -4.85 -16.86 3.50
CA ASN A 134 -5.98 -15.94 3.54
C ASN A 134 -5.48 -14.54 3.91
N ILE A 135 -5.88 -13.55 3.13
CA ILE A 135 -5.54 -12.14 3.36
C ILE A 135 -6.80 -11.29 3.31
N ASN A 136 -6.92 -10.33 4.21
CA ASN A 136 -7.94 -9.29 4.14
C ASN A 136 -7.40 -8.13 3.28
N LEU A 137 -8.04 -7.87 2.14
CA LEU A 137 -7.65 -6.81 1.19
C LEU A 137 -8.39 -5.50 1.41
N GLU A 138 -9.36 -5.46 2.33
CA GLU A 138 -10.06 -4.24 2.69
C GLU A 138 -9.03 -3.24 3.25
N PRO A 139 -8.84 -2.05 2.66
CA PRO A 139 -7.93 -1.05 3.19
C PRO A 139 -8.47 -0.46 4.50
N GLY A 140 -7.57 0.04 5.36
CA GLY A 140 -7.96 0.67 6.62
C GLY A 140 -6.78 0.84 7.56
N TYR A 141 -7.03 1.49 8.69
CA TYR A 141 -6.06 1.75 9.75
C TYR A 141 -5.21 0.52 10.10
N GLN A 142 -3.88 0.70 10.15
CA GLN A 142 -2.86 -0.30 10.48
C GLN A 142 -2.77 -1.50 9.52
N LYS A 143 -3.43 -1.43 8.36
CA LYS A 143 -3.27 -2.43 7.30
C LYS A 143 -2.20 -2.00 6.31
N PHE A 144 -1.62 -2.97 5.61
CA PHE A 144 -0.68 -2.70 4.51
C PHE A 144 -1.35 -1.83 3.44
N ALA A 145 -0.62 -0.83 2.95
CA ALA A 145 -1.11 0.13 1.97
C ALA A 145 -1.22 -0.50 0.57
N ASN A 146 -2.27 -1.29 0.36
CA ASN A 146 -2.58 -1.99 -0.88
C ASN A 146 -4.04 -1.77 -1.28
N PHE A 147 -4.28 -0.89 -2.24
CA PHE A 147 -5.62 -0.60 -2.73
C PHE A 147 -5.56 0.10 -4.08
N THR A 148 -6.71 0.26 -4.72
CA THR A 148 -6.84 0.95 -6.00
C THR A 148 -7.67 2.21 -5.85
N VAL A 149 -7.32 3.22 -6.64
CA VAL A 149 -7.99 4.52 -6.66
C VAL A 149 -8.64 4.74 -8.02
N TRP A 150 -9.93 5.06 -8.00
CA TRP A 150 -10.80 5.10 -9.18
C TRP A 150 -11.46 6.45 -9.35
N ASN A 151 -11.56 6.94 -10.59
CA ASN A 151 -12.36 8.10 -10.94
C ASN A 151 -13.42 7.68 -11.96
N ASN A 152 -14.70 7.96 -11.72
CA ASN A 152 -15.79 7.62 -12.65
C ASN A 152 -15.72 6.19 -13.22
N ASN A 153 -15.47 5.21 -12.35
CA ASN A 153 -15.28 3.79 -12.69
C ASN A 153 -14.07 3.44 -13.58
N GLN A 154 -13.17 4.39 -13.80
CA GLN A 154 -11.86 4.16 -14.41
C GLN A 154 -10.80 4.05 -13.32
N LEU A 155 -9.96 3.03 -13.41
CA LEU A 155 -8.80 2.89 -12.52
C LEU A 155 -7.79 3.98 -12.89
N VAL A 156 -7.28 4.73 -11.91
CA VAL A 156 -6.28 5.79 -12.12
C VAL A 156 -4.97 5.45 -11.43
N TYR A 157 -5.04 5.02 -10.17
CA TYR A 157 -3.88 4.60 -9.42
C TYR A 157 -4.06 3.19 -8.85
N ASN A 158 -2.96 2.45 -8.83
CA ASN A 158 -2.81 1.23 -8.05
C ASN A 158 -1.76 1.53 -6.98
N ILE A 159 -2.17 1.48 -5.71
CA ILE A 159 -1.27 1.66 -4.57
C ILE A 159 -0.83 0.27 -4.15
N ILE A 160 0.46 -0.02 -4.31
CA ILE A 160 1.03 -1.32 -3.98
C ILE A 160 2.18 -1.09 -3.01
N ASN A 161 2.01 -1.63 -1.79
CA ASN A 161 2.91 -1.43 -0.67
C ASN A 161 3.27 0.05 -0.48
N GLY A 162 2.27 0.93 -0.49
CA GLY A 162 2.42 2.38 -0.31
C GLY A 162 2.93 3.15 -1.52
N PHE A 163 3.41 2.48 -2.57
CA PHE A 163 3.89 3.13 -3.79
C PHE A 163 2.75 3.41 -4.76
N ILE A 164 2.72 4.63 -5.31
CA ILE A 164 1.73 5.05 -6.30
C ILE A 164 2.15 4.61 -7.71
N TYR A 165 1.32 3.76 -8.33
CA TYR A 165 1.42 3.41 -9.74
C TYR A 165 0.27 4.05 -10.52
N ASN A 166 0.58 5.08 -11.31
CA ASN A 166 -0.35 5.65 -12.27
C ASN A 166 -0.49 4.71 -13.48
N VAL A 167 -1.74 4.33 -13.82
CA VAL A 167 -1.99 3.36 -14.89
C VAL A 167 -1.67 3.89 -16.29
N ASP A 168 -1.69 5.21 -16.48
CA ASP A 168 -1.42 5.86 -17.76
C ASP A 168 0.07 6.20 -17.93
N ALA A 169 0.84 6.16 -16.84
CA ALA A 169 2.28 6.39 -16.87
C ALA A 169 3.07 5.11 -17.19
N ASP A 170 4.37 5.29 -17.42
CA ASP A 170 5.32 4.18 -17.39
C ASP A 170 5.57 3.72 -15.95
N ILE A 171 5.40 2.42 -15.73
CA ILE A 171 5.58 1.76 -14.45
C ILE A 171 7.04 1.36 -14.34
N ASN A 172 7.85 2.20 -13.68
CA ASN A 172 9.26 1.93 -13.37
C ASN A 172 9.64 2.40 -11.96
N LYS A 173 8.66 2.61 -11.07
CA LYS A 173 8.88 3.41 -9.88
C LYS A 173 9.61 2.62 -8.79
N TYR A 174 9.15 1.42 -8.40
CA TYR A 174 9.75 0.65 -7.29
C TYR A 174 9.52 -0.87 -7.42
N ASN A 175 10.52 -1.68 -7.11
CA ASN A 175 10.43 -3.15 -7.07
C ASN A 175 10.51 -3.60 -5.61
N ASN A 176 9.35 -3.67 -4.93
CA ASN A 176 9.28 -3.83 -3.48
C ASN A 176 7.99 -4.57 -3.03
N GLY A 177 7.66 -5.65 -3.74
CA GLY A 177 6.47 -6.45 -3.49
C GLY A 177 6.67 -7.32 -2.25
N LEU A 178 5.79 -7.19 -1.26
CA LEU A 178 5.82 -7.98 -0.03
C LEU A 178 5.41 -9.43 -0.27
N ILE A 179 5.90 -10.34 0.57
CA ILE A 179 5.55 -11.76 0.52
C ILE A 179 4.65 -12.14 1.70
N PHE A 180 3.46 -12.65 1.38
CA PHE A 180 2.45 -13.12 2.32
C PHE A 180 2.39 -14.66 2.31
N ARG A 181 2.46 -15.27 3.50
CA ARG A 181 2.49 -16.73 3.72
C ARG A 181 1.41 -17.16 4.70
#